data_AF-A0A5C1AXW5-F1
#
_entry.id   AF-A0A5C1AXW5-F1
#
_cell.length_a   1.000
_cell.length_b   1.000
_cell.length_c   1.000
_cell.angle_alpha   90.00
_cell.angle_beta   90.00
_cell.angle_gamma   90.00
#
_symmetry.space_group_name_H-M   'P 1'
#
loop_
_entity.id
_entity.type
_entity.pdbx_description
1 polymer ?
#
loop_
_entity_poly.entity_id
_entity_poly.type
_entity_poly.pdbx_seq_one_letter_code
_entity_poly.pdbx_strand_id
1 'polypeptide(L)'
;MTLPARFRASHRDQQTDLDRLGPLYRQLEQVLAGIEREFAGLSRRLDEARTRAAALMGNEDGIYFDREPADEARLVEAEAQMMAAFRRIEQLRAQRSMLAAWRAQIEDSGIGRALRDGAGSSGRFSRFLRLMRARMAVIRHLSRFSGWVLMLVIIYATLSGIEQRPSVAWLMPDIERSLAFLAAAAAFAIGYPRQRPLIFAAGLAAVISLEFAQGWAPTRHGTPHDAWVKAFGLCTGLLLVIGIERLRQPGRSS
;
A
#
# COMPACT_ATOMS: atom_id res chain seq x y z
N MET A 1 -0.59 -44.22 -0.68
CA MET A 1 -0.66 -42.97 -1.49
C MET A 1 -0.34 -41.81 -0.58
N THR A 2 0.94 -41.42 -0.53
CA THR A 2 1.44 -40.29 0.25
C THR A 2 1.13 -39.00 -0.51
N LEU A 3 0.33 -38.11 0.08
CA LEU A 3 0.18 -36.75 -0.43
C LEU A 3 1.16 -35.84 0.32
N PRO A 4 2.28 -35.40 -0.30
CA PRO A 4 3.15 -34.42 0.31
C PRO A 4 2.62 -33.04 -0.07
N ALA A 5 1.88 -32.40 0.82
CA ALA A 5 1.52 -30.99 0.67
C ALA A 5 1.58 -30.27 2.02
N ARG A 6 2.80 -30.14 2.56
CA ARG A 6 3.06 -29.31 3.73
C ARG A 6 4.19 -28.33 3.41
N PHE A 7 3.93 -27.06 3.73
CA PHE A 7 4.88 -25.94 3.88
C PHE A 7 5.38 -25.17 2.65
N ARG A 8 4.53 -24.34 2.01
CA ARG A 8 4.97 -23.12 1.29
C ARG A 8 3.96 -21.94 1.31
N ALA A 9 3.27 -21.64 2.43
CA ALA A 9 2.44 -20.40 2.51
C ALA A 9 2.11 -19.83 3.92
N SER A 10 2.32 -20.55 5.01
CA SER A 10 1.80 -20.17 6.35
C SER A 10 2.13 -18.74 6.81
N HIS A 11 3.34 -18.21 6.58
CA HIS A 11 3.70 -16.85 7.02
C HIS A 11 3.07 -15.74 6.15
N ARG A 12 2.78 -15.99 4.86
CA ARG A 12 2.10 -14.98 3.99
C ARG A 12 0.61 -14.92 4.30
N ASP A 13 0.00 -16.06 4.58
CA ASP A 13 -1.42 -16.15 4.94
C ASP A 13 -1.65 -15.56 6.34
N GLN A 14 -0.78 -15.87 7.30
CA GLN A 14 -0.84 -15.29 8.65
C GLN A 14 -0.76 -13.76 8.65
N GLN A 15 0.15 -13.17 7.87
CA GLN A 15 0.23 -11.70 7.76
C GLN A 15 -1.02 -11.12 7.09
N THR A 16 -1.60 -11.81 6.12
CA THR A 16 -2.82 -11.40 5.43
C THR A 16 -4.02 -11.42 6.38
N ASP A 17 -4.10 -12.43 7.25
CA ASP A 17 -5.16 -12.56 8.23
C ASP A 17 -5.03 -11.52 9.35
N LEU A 18 -3.80 -11.26 9.84
CA LEU A 18 -3.53 -10.19 10.79
C LEU A 18 -3.87 -8.80 10.20
N ASP A 19 -3.54 -8.56 8.93
CA ASP A 19 -3.90 -7.33 8.20
C ASP A 19 -5.43 -7.13 8.14
N ARG A 20 -6.20 -8.22 7.97
CA ARG A 20 -7.67 -8.21 7.87
C ARG A 20 -8.36 -8.07 9.22
N LEU A 21 -7.87 -8.78 10.24
CA LEU A 21 -8.48 -8.83 11.58
C LEU A 21 -8.05 -7.66 12.47
N GLY A 22 -6.87 -7.07 12.24
CA GLY A 22 -6.36 -5.93 13.02
C GLY A 22 -7.33 -4.72 13.08
N PRO A 23 -7.95 -4.28 11.96
CA PRO A 23 -8.99 -3.25 11.99
C PRO A 23 -10.19 -3.59 12.86
N LEU A 24 -10.67 -4.84 12.80
CA LEU A 24 -11.81 -5.30 13.59
C LEU A 24 -11.46 -5.32 15.09
N TYR A 25 -10.27 -5.78 15.44
CA TYR A 25 -9.78 -5.75 16.82
C TYR A 25 -9.68 -4.33 17.36
N ARG A 26 -9.18 -3.36 16.57
CA ARG A 26 -9.19 -1.94 16.97
C ARG A 26 -10.59 -1.39 17.17
N GLN A 27 -11.52 -1.74 16.30
CA GLN A 27 -12.91 -1.30 16.43
C GLN A 27 -13.54 -1.85 17.72
N LEU A 28 -13.26 -3.12 18.06
CA LEU A 28 -13.68 -3.71 19.32
C LEU A 28 -13.11 -2.95 20.54
N GLU A 29 -11.81 -2.64 20.54
CA GLU A 29 -11.20 -1.83 21.61
C GLU A 29 -11.80 -0.42 21.69
N GLN A 30 -12.07 0.22 20.55
CA GLN A 30 -12.72 1.54 20.51
C GLN A 30 -14.15 1.51 21.05
N VAL A 31 -14.92 0.47 20.74
CA VAL A 31 -16.28 0.30 21.24
C VAL A 31 -16.26 0.07 22.75
N LEU A 32 -15.38 -0.80 23.26
CA LEU A 32 -15.20 -1.01 24.70
C LEU A 32 -14.84 0.30 25.42
N ALA A 33 -13.89 1.08 24.89
CA ALA A 33 -13.55 2.39 25.43
C ALA A 33 -14.70 3.42 25.31
N GLY A 34 -15.51 3.32 24.26
CA GLY A 34 -16.73 4.11 24.08
C GLY A 34 -17.76 3.83 25.17
N ILE A 35 -18.05 2.56 25.43
CA ILE A 35 -18.96 2.10 26.49
C ILE A 35 -18.50 2.62 27.86
N GLU A 36 -17.20 2.55 28.16
CA GLU A 36 -16.69 3.02 29.45
C GLU A 36 -16.87 4.53 29.63
N ARG A 37 -16.63 5.31 28.56
CA ARG A 37 -16.88 6.76 28.58
C ARG A 37 -18.36 7.09 28.73
N GLU A 38 -19.23 6.33 28.06
CA GLU A 38 -20.68 6.50 28.19
C GLU A 38 -21.15 6.19 29.61
N PHE A 39 -20.66 5.10 30.20
CA PHE A 39 -20.93 4.75 31.60
C PHE A 39 -20.51 5.88 32.55
N ALA A 40 -19.27 6.36 32.44
CA ALA A 40 -18.76 7.47 33.26
C ALA A 40 -19.55 8.78 33.07
N GLY A 41 -20.10 9.03 31.88
CA GLY A 41 -20.98 10.17 31.61
C GLY A 41 -22.40 9.98 32.15
N LEU A 42 -22.92 8.75 32.14
CA LEU A 42 -24.24 8.42 32.71
C LEU A 42 -24.21 8.45 34.24
N SER A 43 -23.18 7.92 34.87
CA SER A 43 -23.02 7.97 36.34
C SER A 43 -23.05 9.40 36.86
N ARG A 44 -22.32 10.33 36.21
CA ARG A 44 -22.35 11.75 36.57
C ARG A 44 -23.76 12.35 36.48
N ARG A 45 -24.48 12.08 35.38
CA ARG A 45 -25.86 12.56 35.20
C ARG A 45 -26.84 11.95 36.20
N LEU A 46 -26.62 10.71 36.60
CA LEU A 46 -27.40 10.05 37.65
C LEU A 46 -27.18 10.72 39.01
N ASP A 47 -25.93 11.03 39.35
CA ASP A 47 -25.60 11.74 40.58
C ASP A 47 -26.22 13.14 40.60
N GLU A 48 -26.16 13.88 39.49
CA GLU A 48 -26.82 15.20 39.34
C GLU A 48 -28.35 15.11 39.51
N ALA A 49 -28.99 14.10 38.92
CA ALA A 49 -30.43 13.87 39.10
C ALA A 49 -30.76 13.54 40.57
N ARG A 50 -29.92 12.73 41.23
CA ARG A 50 -30.07 12.39 42.65
C ARG A 50 -29.90 13.60 43.56
N THR A 51 -28.91 14.45 43.31
CA THR A 51 -28.71 15.69 44.08
C THR A 51 -29.88 16.65 43.90
N ARG A 52 -30.42 16.79 42.68
CA ARG A 52 -31.63 17.61 42.43
C ARG A 52 -32.86 17.06 43.17
N ALA A 53 -33.09 15.75 43.12
CA ALA A 53 -34.19 15.13 43.86
C ALA A 53 -34.05 15.33 45.37
N ALA A 54 -32.84 15.15 45.93
CA ALA A 54 -32.58 15.35 47.35
C ALA A 54 -32.81 16.81 47.79
N ALA A 55 -32.41 17.79 46.96
CA ALA A 55 -32.68 19.20 47.23
C ALA A 55 -34.18 19.53 47.24
N LEU A 56 -34.97 18.89 46.37
CA LEU A 56 -36.42 19.06 46.31
C LEU A 56 -37.18 18.32 47.43
N MET A 57 -36.62 17.22 47.95
CA MET A 57 -37.25 16.49 49.07
C MET A 57 -37.05 17.18 50.42
N GLY A 58 -35.99 17.98 50.60
CA GLY A 58 -35.69 18.64 51.87
C GLY A 58 -35.23 17.67 52.97
N ASN A 59 -34.64 18.20 54.05
CA ASN A 59 -34.12 17.42 55.19
C ASN A 59 -34.91 17.66 56.49
N GLU A 60 -36.15 18.17 56.38
CA GLU A 60 -36.97 18.56 57.53
C GLU A 60 -37.99 17.46 57.86
N ASP A 61 -37.96 16.98 59.10
CA ASP A 61 -38.85 15.94 59.66
C ASP A 61 -40.31 16.43 59.90
N GLY A 62 -40.76 17.47 59.22
CA GLY A 62 -42.03 18.16 59.49
C GLY A 62 -43.02 18.14 58.32
N ILE A 63 -44.14 17.42 58.52
CA ILE A 63 -45.46 17.55 57.86
C ILE A 63 -45.43 18.20 56.44
N TYR A 64 -45.37 17.36 55.41
CA TYR A 64 -45.57 17.77 54.01
C TYR A 64 -47.00 18.30 53.79
N PHE A 65 -47.17 19.61 53.73
CA PHE A 65 -48.33 20.25 53.10
C PHE A 65 -48.06 20.36 51.59
N ASP A 66 -49.13 20.34 50.77
CA ASP A 66 -49.13 20.35 49.30
C ASP A 66 -47.88 20.95 48.63
N ARG A 67 -47.17 20.14 47.82
CA ARG A 67 -46.03 20.63 47.00
C ARG A 67 -46.54 21.55 45.90
N GLU A 68 -45.77 22.61 45.62
CA GLU A 68 -46.03 23.46 44.46
C GLU A 68 -45.92 22.59 43.19
N PRO A 69 -46.89 22.65 42.25
CA PRO A 69 -46.94 21.75 41.08
C PRO A 69 -45.65 21.75 40.25
N ALA A 70 -44.93 22.87 40.23
CA ALA A 70 -43.66 23.01 39.53
C ALA A 70 -42.49 22.25 40.18
N ASP A 71 -42.52 22.03 41.49
CA ASP A 71 -41.50 21.26 42.22
C ASP A 71 -41.79 19.76 42.14
N GLU A 72 -43.06 19.37 42.20
CA GLU A 72 -43.49 17.98 41.95
C GLU A 72 -43.13 17.53 40.52
N ALA A 73 -43.38 18.36 39.51
CA ALA A 73 -42.98 18.07 38.13
C ALA A 73 -41.46 17.88 37.99
N ARG A 74 -40.66 18.70 38.67
CA ARG A 74 -39.19 18.57 38.68
C ARG A 74 -38.71 17.30 39.38
N LEU A 75 -39.38 16.88 40.45
CA LEU A 75 -39.08 15.62 41.14
C LEU A 75 -39.38 14.42 40.25
N VAL A 76 -40.57 14.38 39.62
CA VAL A 76 -40.97 13.33 38.69
C VAL A 76 -39.99 13.24 37.51
N GLU A 77 -39.56 14.38 36.97
CA GLU A 77 -38.56 14.41 35.91
C GLU A 77 -37.21 13.83 36.37
N ALA A 78 -36.74 14.21 37.55
CA ALA A 78 -35.50 13.69 38.12
C ALA A 78 -35.57 12.16 38.34
N GLU A 79 -36.67 11.65 38.91
CA GLU A 79 -36.89 10.22 39.10
C GLU A 79 -36.95 9.45 37.77
N ALA A 80 -37.65 10.00 36.77
CA ALA A 80 -37.70 9.41 35.43
C ALA A 80 -36.31 9.34 34.78
N GLN A 81 -35.50 10.41 34.94
CA GLN A 81 -34.11 10.44 34.49
C GLN A 81 -33.25 9.38 35.20
N MET A 82 -33.42 9.21 36.52
CA MET A 82 -32.72 8.17 37.29
C MET A 82 -33.09 6.76 36.80
N MET A 83 -34.38 6.47 36.63
CA MET A 83 -34.86 5.16 36.15
C MET A 83 -34.36 4.84 34.73
N ALA A 84 -34.35 5.84 33.83
CA ALA A 84 -33.79 5.68 32.50
C ALA A 84 -32.27 5.42 32.55
N ALA A 85 -31.53 6.13 33.40
CA ALA A 85 -30.10 5.94 33.58
C ALA A 85 -29.76 4.54 34.10
N PHE A 86 -30.48 4.04 35.11
CA PHE A 86 -30.27 2.68 35.65
C PHE A 86 -30.46 1.60 34.57
N ARG A 87 -31.55 1.66 33.81
CA ARG A 87 -31.80 0.71 32.70
C ARG A 87 -30.69 0.74 31.66
N ARG A 88 -30.23 1.94 31.28
CA ARG A 88 -29.14 2.09 30.30
C ARG A 88 -27.82 1.54 30.85
N ILE A 89 -27.52 1.77 32.12
CA ILE A 89 -26.35 1.24 32.80
C ILE A 89 -26.33 -0.30 32.75
N GLU A 90 -27.46 -0.95 33.05
CA GLU A 90 -27.55 -2.41 32.98
C GLU A 90 -27.33 -2.93 31.55
N GLN A 91 -27.91 -2.26 30.55
CA GLN A 91 -27.70 -2.59 29.15
C GLN A 91 -26.22 -2.48 28.76
N LEU A 92 -25.54 -1.38 29.15
CA LEU A 92 -24.13 -1.18 28.86
C LEU A 92 -23.23 -2.21 29.57
N ARG A 93 -23.58 -2.61 30.80
CA ARG A 93 -22.88 -3.69 31.52
C ARG A 93 -22.98 -5.02 30.79
N ALA A 94 -24.18 -5.37 30.30
CA ALA A 94 -24.38 -6.59 29.51
C ALA A 94 -23.60 -6.57 28.18
N GLN A 95 -23.58 -5.42 27.49
CA GLN A 95 -22.80 -5.27 26.26
C GLN A 95 -21.29 -5.37 26.53
N ARG A 96 -20.81 -4.71 27.58
CA ARG A 96 -19.39 -4.75 27.98
C ARG A 96 -18.96 -6.18 28.33
N SER A 97 -19.75 -6.94 29.08
CA SER A 97 -19.38 -8.31 29.47
C SER A 97 -19.25 -9.22 28.25
N MET A 98 -20.18 -9.14 27.30
CA MET A 98 -20.13 -9.90 26.05
C MET A 98 -18.88 -9.56 25.23
N LEU A 99 -18.60 -8.27 25.01
CA LEU A 99 -17.43 -7.84 24.24
C LEU A 99 -16.10 -8.15 24.96
N ALA A 100 -16.07 -8.06 26.29
CA ALA A 100 -14.90 -8.43 27.08
C ALA A 100 -14.63 -9.94 27.03
N ALA A 101 -15.67 -10.78 26.99
CA ALA A 101 -15.52 -12.22 26.81
C ALA A 101 -14.91 -12.55 25.44
N TRP A 102 -15.40 -11.91 24.36
CA TRP A 102 -14.81 -12.07 23.03
C TRP A 102 -13.36 -11.61 22.97
N ARG A 103 -13.04 -10.48 23.61
CA ARG A 103 -11.66 -10.00 23.74
C ARG A 103 -10.77 -11.04 24.41
N ALA A 104 -11.21 -11.61 25.54
CA ALA A 104 -10.46 -12.61 26.27
C ALA A 104 -10.22 -13.87 25.42
N GLN A 105 -11.22 -14.33 24.67
CA GLN A 105 -11.08 -15.46 23.75
C GLN A 105 -10.06 -15.20 22.63
N ILE A 106 -10.01 -13.98 22.10
CA ILE A 106 -8.99 -13.58 21.11
C ILE A 106 -7.60 -13.53 21.75
N GLU A 107 -7.47 -13.05 22.98
CA GLU A 107 -6.19 -13.02 23.70
C GLU A 107 -5.68 -14.44 23.98
N ASP A 108 -6.56 -15.36 24.36
CA ASP A 108 -6.23 -16.77 24.64
C ASP A 108 -5.84 -17.56 23.38
N SER A 109 -6.42 -17.22 22.23
CA SER A 109 -6.07 -17.83 20.93
C SER A 109 -4.64 -17.55 20.44
N GLY A 110 -3.85 -16.76 21.18
CA GLY A 110 -2.43 -16.50 20.90
C GLY A 110 -2.18 -15.46 19.80
N ILE A 111 -3.18 -15.18 18.95
CA ILE A 111 -3.10 -14.10 17.94
C ILE A 111 -3.35 -12.70 18.53
N GLY A 112 -3.90 -12.60 19.75
CA GLY A 112 -4.22 -11.31 20.38
C GLY A 112 -3.00 -10.37 20.51
N ARG A 113 -1.83 -10.91 20.86
CA ARG A 113 -0.58 -10.12 20.93
C ARG A 113 -0.19 -9.59 19.54
N ALA A 114 -0.24 -10.45 18.53
CA ALA A 114 0.06 -10.08 17.14
C ALA A 114 -0.94 -9.04 16.58
N LEU A 115 -2.22 -9.13 16.94
CA LEU A 115 -3.24 -8.16 16.56
C LEU A 115 -3.02 -6.80 17.24
N ARG A 116 -2.60 -6.79 18.52
CA ARG A 116 -2.28 -5.56 19.27
C ARG A 116 -1.05 -4.85 18.70
N ASP A 117 0.02 -5.59 18.45
CA ASP A 117 1.28 -5.06 17.91
C ASP A 117 1.12 -4.63 16.44
N GLY A 118 0.40 -5.43 15.65
CA GLY A 118 0.05 -5.10 14.27
C GLY A 118 -0.92 -3.91 14.17
N ALA A 119 -1.83 -3.73 15.13
CA ALA A 119 -2.77 -2.61 15.16
C ALA A 119 -2.09 -1.24 15.35
N GLY A 120 -0.87 -1.21 15.91
CA GLY A 120 -0.13 0.04 16.16
C GLY A 120 0.47 0.71 14.92
N SER A 121 0.69 0.00 13.80
CA SER A 121 1.48 0.53 12.67
C SER A 121 0.95 0.23 11.25
N SER A 122 -0.07 -0.62 11.10
CA SER A 122 -0.27 -1.36 9.83
C SER A 122 -1.30 -0.83 8.82
N GLY A 123 -2.00 0.28 9.07
CA GLY A 123 -3.09 0.70 8.18
C GLY A 123 -2.63 1.45 6.93
N ARG A 124 -1.80 2.47 7.13
CA ARG A 124 -1.42 3.44 6.08
C ARG A 124 -0.11 3.05 5.40
N PHE A 125 0.85 2.55 6.19
CA PHE A 125 2.18 2.19 5.69
C PHE A 125 2.15 0.94 4.80
N SER A 126 1.37 -0.09 5.16
CA SER A 126 1.21 -1.29 4.32
C SER A 126 0.50 -0.99 2.99
N ARG A 127 -0.55 -0.15 3.01
CA ARG A 127 -1.24 0.34 1.80
C ARG A 127 -0.30 1.17 0.93
N PHE A 128 0.45 2.07 1.54
CA PHE A 128 1.46 2.88 0.85
C PHE A 128 2.53 2.01 0.20
N LEU A 129 3.07 1.02 0.92
CA LEU A 129 4.06 0.08 0.39
C LEU A 129 3.49 -0.79 -0.74
N ARG A 130 2.23 -1.24 -0.65
CA ARG A 130 1.54 -1.97 -1.72
C ARG A 130 1.34 -1.10 -2.96
N LEU A 131 0.87 0.14 -2.79
CA LEU A 131 0.70 1.10 -3.88
C LEU A 131 2.04 1.47 -4.53
N MET A 132 3.10 1.68 -3.74
CA MET A 132 4.45 1.94 -4.24
C MET A 132 5.00 0.74 -5.02
N ARG A 133 4.84 -0.49 -4.50
CA ARG A 133 5.25 -1.71 -5.20
C ARG A 133 4.47 -1.94 -6.49
N ALA A 134 3.17 -1.66 -6.49
CA ALA A 134 2.31 -1.75 -7.67
C ALA A 134 2.71 -0.71 -8.73
N ARG A 135 2.94 0.55 -8.35
CA ARG A 135 3.46 1.60 -9.25
C ARG A 135 4.80 1.21 -9.88
N MET A 136 5.72 0.67 -9.08
CA MET A 136 7.00 0.15 -9.58
C MET A 136 6.83 -1.06 -10.51
N ALA A 137 5.82 -1.91 -10.29
CA ALA A 137 5.51 -3.01 -11.20
C ALA A 137 4.97 -2.50 -12.54
N VAL A 138 4.04 -1.55 -12.53
CA VAL A 138 3.49 -0.92 -13.75
C VAL A 138 4.60 -0.25 -14.56
N ILE A 139 5.49 0.51 -13.92
CA ILE A 139 6.65 1.13 -14.59
C ILE A 139 7.52 0.06 -15.27
N ARG A 140 7.79 -1.06 -14.58
CA ARG A 140 8.55 -2.17 -15.19
C ARG A 140 7.83 -2.79 -16.37
N HIS A 141 6.51 -3.01 -16.27
CA HIS A 141 5.74 -3.58 -17.38
C HIS A 141 5.73 -2.65 -18.60
N LEU A 142 5.49 -1.35 -18.39
CA LEU A 142 5.51 -0.35 -19.46
C LEU A 142 6.90 -0.24 -20.11
N SER A 143 7.96 -0.30 -19.30
CA SER A 143 9.35 -0.26 -19.78
C SER A 143 9.75 -1.51 -20.58
N ARG A 144 9.20 -2.68 -20.25
CA ARG A 144 9.41 -3.89 -21.06
C ARG A 144 8.70 -3.78 -22.40
N PHE A 145 7.45 -3.34 -22.37
CA PHE A 145 6.67 -3.13 -23.57
C PHE A 145 7.35 -2.13 -24.50
N SER A 146 7.78 -0.97 -23.98
CA SER A 146 8.51 0.02 -24.76
C SER A 146 9.85 -0.51 -25.30
N GLY A 147 10.59 -1.31 -24.51
CA GLY A 147 11.83 -1.95 -24.98
C GLY A 147 11.62 -2.87 -26.17
N TRP A 148 10.59 -3.72 -26.13
CA TRP A 148 10.24 -4.60 -27.26
C TRP A 148 9.76 -3.83 -28.49
N VAL A 149 8.96 -2.78 -28.31
CA VAL A 149 8.54 -1.89 -29.40
C VAL A 149 9.74 -1.22 -30.05
N LEU A 150 10.66 -0.65 -29.26
CA LEU A 150 11.88 -0.03 -29.76
C LEU A 150 12.77 -1.03 -30.51
N MET A 151 12.89 -2.25 -30.00
CA MET A 151 13.64 -3.32 -30.69
C MET A 151 13.03 -3.63 -32.06
N LEU A 152 11.71 -3.76 -32.15
CA LEU A 152 11.01 -4.02 -33.40
C LEU A 152 11.22 -2.86 -34.39
N VAL A 153 11.12 -1.61 -33.92
CA VAL A 153 11.40 -0.41 -34.72
C VAL A 153 12.84 -0.40 -35.24
N ILE A 154 13.82 -0.74 -34.39
CA ILE A 154 15.24 -0.82 -34.79
C ILE A 154 15.44 -1.89 -35.86
N ILE A 155 14.89 -3.09 -35.66
CA ILE A 155 15.00 -4.18 -36.64
C ILE A 155 14.37 -3.77 -37.97
N TYR A 156 13.15 -3.21 -37.95
CA TYR A 156 12.47 -2.72 -39.14
C TYR A 156 13.29 -1.65 -39.87
N ALA A 157 13.76 -0.62 -39.16
CA ALA A 157 14.56 0.47 -39.72
C ALA A 157 15.96 0.03 -40.21
N THR A 158 16.41 -1.15 -39.79
CA THR A 158 17.69 -1.75 -40.19
C THR A 158 17.53 -2.64 -41.41
N LEU A 159 16.38 -3.34 -41.55
CA LEU A 159 16.03 -4.20 -42.67
C LEU A 159 15.35 -3.45 -43.83
N SER A 160 14.73 -2.29 -43.56
CA SER A 160 14.13 -1.44 -44.59
C SER A 160 15.21 -0.83 -45.49
N GLY A 161 15.05 -0.97 -46.81
CA GLY A 161 15.93 -0.36 -47.80
C GLY A 161 15.99 1.16 -47.70
N ILE A 162 17.10 1.73 -48.17
CA ILE A 162 17.48 3.17 -48.07
C ILE A 162 16.39 4.11 -48.65
N GLU A 163 15.54 3.62 -49.55
CA GLU A 163 14.55 4.41 -50.30
C GLU A 163 13.31 4.82 -49.50
N GLN A 164 13.10 4.30 -48.29
CA GLN A 164 11.89 4.58 -47.49
C GLN A 164 12.18 5.19 -46.11
N ARG A 165 13.38 5.74 -45.87
CA ARG A 165 13.66 6.38 -44.58
C ARG A 165 12.99 7.76 -44.50
N PRO A 166 12.04 7.97 -43.56
CA PRO A 166 11.77 9.32 -43.08
C PRO A 166 12.97 9.72 -42.21
N SER A 167 14.01 10.27 -42.82
CA SER A 167 15.10 10.91 -42.09
C SER A 167 14.60 12.24 -41.55
N VAL A 168 14.81 12.53 -40.27
CA VAL A 168 14.62 13.90 -39.78
C VAL A 168 15.81 14.73 -40.28
N ALA A 169 15.54 15.68 -41.17
CA ALA A 169 16.55 16.43 -41.94
C ALA A 169 17.61 17.17 -41.09
N TRP A 170 17.38 17.30 -39.77
CA TRP A 170 18.23 18.02 -38.81
C TRP A 170 19.08 17.13 -37.90
N LEU A 171 18.92 15.79 -37.91
CA LEU A 171 19.71 14.90 -37.04
C LEU A 171 20.69 14.05 -37.87
N MET A 172 21.95 14.00 -37.45
CA MET A 172 22.93 13.13 -38.09
C MET A 172 22.48 11.67 -37.95
N PRO A 173 22.49 10.86 -39.03
CA PRO A 173 22.01 9.47 -39.02
C PRO A 173 22.66 8.57 -37.95
N ASP A 174 23.91 8.87 -37.57
CA ASP A 174 24.64 8.14 -36.52
C ASP A 174 24.09 8.47 -35.13
N ILE A 175 23.67 9.71 -34.90
CA ILE A 175 23.06 10.15 -33.63
C ILE A 175 21.68 9.50 -33.46
N GLU A 176 20.88 9.42 -34.51
CA GLU A 176 19.59 8.71 -34.50
C GLU A 176 19.76 7.26 -34.06
N ARG A 177 20.73 6.55 -34.66
CA ARG A 177 21.01 5.14 -34.35
C ARG A 177 21.48 4.98 -32.92
N SER A 178 22.46 5.78 -32.49
CA SER A 178 22.96 5.74 -31.12
C SER A 178 21.85 6.01 -30.09
N LEU A 179 21.00 7.00 -30.34
CA LEU A 179 19.89 7.35 -29.46
C LEU A 179 18.83 6.24 -29.38
N ALA A 180 18.53 5.57 -30.49
CA ALA A 180 17.59 4.45 -30.52
C ALA A 180 18.11 3.26 -29.66
N PHE A 181 19.39 2.90 -29.82
CA PHE A 181 20.01 1.85 -29.00
C PHE A 181 20.13 2.26 -27.52
N LEU A 182 20.40 3.53 -27.23
CA LEU A 182 20.39 4.07 -25.88
C LEU A 182 19.01 3.94 -25.23
N ALA A 183 17.95 4.37 -25.92
CA ALA A 183 16.58 4.31 -25.42
C ALA A 183 16.13 2.86 -25.20
N ALA A 184 16.44 1.95 -26.13
CA ALA A 184 16.13 0.53 -26.01
C ALA A 184 16.87 -0.11 -24.81
N ALA A 185 18.17 0.16 -24.66
CA ALA A 185 18.98 -0.33 -23.55
C ALA A 185 18.45 0.17 -22.20
N ALA A 186 18.12 1.45 -22.10
CA ALA A 186 17.55 2.04 -20.89
C ALA A 186 16.19 1.42 -20.54
N ALA A 187 15.30 1.26 -21.53
CA ALA A 187 13.99 0.64 -21.36
C ALA A 187 14.09 -0.81 -20.87
N PHE A 188 14.98 -1.62 -21.45
CA PHE A 188 15.20 -2.99 -20.98
C PHE A 188 15.86 -3.04 -19.60
N ALA A 189 16.84 -2.17 -19.32
CA ALA A 189 17.52 -2.13 -18.02
C ALA A 189 16.58 -1.75 -16.86
N ILE A 190 15.62 -0.84 -17.11
CA ILE A 190 14.55 -0.48 -16.18
C ILE A 190 13.53 -1.63 -16.05
N GLY A 191 13.17 -2.27 -17.17
CA GLY A 191 12.20 -3.37 -17.20
C GLY A 191 12.69 -4.67 -16.53
N TYR A 192 13.98 -4.98 -16.62
CA TYR A 192 14.59 -6.21 -16.10
C TYR A 192 15.82 -5.90 -15.23
N PRO A 193 15.63 -5.32 -14.04
CA PRO A 193 16.73 -4.89 -13.17
C PRO A 193 17.66 -6.02 -12.74
N ARG A 194 17.18 -7.28 -12.75
CA ARG A 194 17.94 -8.46 -12.30
C ARG A 194 18.72 -9.15 -13.43
N GLN A 195 18.48 -8.80 -14.69
CA GLN A 195 19.04 -9.48 -15.88
C GLN A 195 19.86 -8.52 -16.76
N ARG A 196 20.36 -7.42 -16.20
CA ARG A 196 21.17 -6.41 -16.91
C ARG A 196 22.34 -6.96 -17.73
N PRO A 197 23.19 -7.88 -17.23
CA PRO A 197 24.29 -8.40 -18.05
C PRO A 197 23.77 -9.22 -19.23
N LEU A 198 22.64 -9.93 -19.07
CA LEU A 198 22.00 -10.68 -20.16
C LEU A 198 21.42 -9.74 -21.22
N ILE A 199 20.78 -8.63 -20.82
CA ILE A 199 20.28 -7.60 -21.75
C ILE A 199 21.43 -6.98 -22.54
N PHE A 200 22.53 -6.67 -21.87
CA PHE A 200 23.71 -6.11 -22.53
C PHE A 200 24.29 -7.09 -23.55
N ALA A 201 24.47 -8.35 -23.15
CA ALA A 201 24.94 -9.41 -24.04
C ALA A 201 23.99 -9.63 -25.23
N ALA A 202 22.68 -9.66 -25.00
CA ALA A 202 21.67 -9.80 -26.04
C ALA A 202 21.63 -8.58 -26.97
N GLY A 203 21.79 -7.37 -26.44
CA GLY A 203 21.87 -6.13 -27.22
C GLY A 203 23.13 -6.09 -28.09
N LEU A 204 24.28 -6.51 -27.56
CA LEU A 204 25.52 -6.61 -28.32
C LEU A 204 25.41 -7.67 -29.42
N ALA A 205 24.83 -8.83 -29.10
CA ALA A 205 24.52 -9.87 -30.08
C ALA A 205 23.61 -9.32 -31.19
N ALA A 206 22.57 -8.56 -30.84
CA ALA A 206 21.69 -7.91 -31.81
C ALA A 206 22.43 -6.91 -32.70
N VAL A 207 23.33 -6.08 -32.16
CA VAL A 207 24.17 -5.17 -32.97
C VAL A 207 25.00 -5.96 -33.98
N ILE A 208 25.68 -7.02 -33.53
CA ILE A 208 26.52 -7.87 -34.40
C ILE A 208 25.67 -8.56 -35.48
N SER A 209 24.53 -9.15 -35.10
CA SER A 209 23.63 -9.82 -36.04
C SER A 209 23.07 -8.87 -37.08
N LEU A 210 22.73 -7.64 -36.69
CA LEU A 210 22.20 -6.63 -37.60
C LEU A 210 23.26 -6.10 -38.57
N GLU A 211 24.50 -5.90 -38.13
CA GLU A 211 25.63 -5.56 -39.02
C GLU A 211 25.93 -6.68 -40.01
N PHE A 212 25.91 -7.94 -39.54
CA PHE A 212 26.10 -9.10 -40.41
C PHE A 212 24.99 -9.20 -41.46
N ALA A 213 23.72 -9.00 -41.06
CA ALA A 213 22.58 -8.97 -41.97
C ALA A 213 22.71 -7.84 -43.01
N GLN A 214 23.25 -6.68 -42.61
CA GLN A 214 23.51 -5.58 -43.53
C GLN A 214 24.66 -5.87 -44.49
N GLY A 215 25.69 -6.62 -44.07
CA GLY A 215 26.79 -7.04 -44.95
C GLY A 215 26.39 -8.07 -46.01
N TRP A 216 25.25 -8.74 -45.85
CA TRP A 216 24.67 -9.65 -46.86
C TRP A 216 23.77 -8.91 -47.85
N ALA A 217 23.42 -7.64 -47.60
CA ALA A 217 22.64 -6.84 -48.53
C ALA A 217 23.54 -6.39 -49.71
N PRO A 218 23.18 -6.67 -50.97
CA PRO A 218 24.05 -6.45 -52.14
C PRO A 218 24.50 -4.99 -52.35
N THR A 219 23.81 -4.03 -51.74
CA THR A 219 24.03 -2.59 -51.92
C THR A 219 24.72 -1.91 -50.73
N ARG A 220 25.14 -2.65 -49.69
CA ARG A 220 25.71 -2.02 -48.48
C ARG A 220 26.81 -2.84 -47.83
N HIS A 221 27.98 -2.23 -47.65
CA HIS A 221 29.03 -2.77 -46.80
C HIS A 221 28.80 -2.22 -45.39
N GLY A 222 28.54 -3.08 -44.41
CA GLY A 222 28.52 -2.69 -43.00
C GLY A 222 29.88 -2.09 -42.63
N THR A 223 29.91 -0.84 -42.19
CA THR A 223 31.16 -0.21 -41.77
C THR A 223 31.39 -0.50 -40.29
N PRO A 224 32.63 -0.80 -39.86
CA PRO A 224 32.94 -1.00 -38.45
C PRO A 224 32.50 0.19 -37.59
N HIS A 225 32.50 1.39 -38.17
CA HIS A 225 32.03 2.62 -37.57
C HIS A 225 30.55 2.56 -37.13
N ASP A 226 29.64 2.01 -37.95
CA ASP A 226 28.21 1.93 -37.61
C ASP A 226 27.98 1.00 -36.41
N ALA A 227 28.74 -0.10 -36.34
CA ALA A 227 28.74 -1.02 -35.20
C ALA A 227 29.17 -0.34 -33.90
N TRP A 228 30.24 0.47 -33.95
CA TRP A 228 30.75 1.22 -32.79
C TRP A 228 29.74 2.24 -32.28
N VAL A 229 29.08 2.97 -33.17
CA VAL A 229 28.05 3.96 -32.81
C VAL A 229 26.86 3.30 -32.09
N LYS A 230 26.39 2.14 -32.58
CA LYS A 230 25.31 1.37 -31.95
C LYS A 230 25.72 0.81 -30.59
N ALA A 231 26.94 0.27 -30.49
CA ALA A 231 27.50 -0.23 -29.24
C ALA A 231 27.66 0.88 -28.19
N PHE A 232 28.07 2.08 -28.61
CA PHE A 232 28.18 3.24 -27.73
C PHE A 232 26.82 3.65 -27.15
N GLY A 233 25.77 3.69 -27.97
CA GLY A 233 24.40 3.95 -27.53
C GLY A 233 23.93 2.91 -26.49
N LEU A 234 24.15 1.62 -26.78
CA LEU A 234 23.81 0.50 -25.88
C LEU A 234 24.50 0.62 -24.52
N CYS A 235 25.82 0.87 -24.50
CA CYS A 235 26.61 1.05 -23.28
C CYS A 235 26.11 2.25 -22.46
N THR A 236 25.89 3.39 -23.11
CA THR A 236 25.49 4.64 -22.46
C THR A 236 24.11 4.51 -21.82
N GLY A 237 23.15 3.88 -22.51
CA GLY A 237 21.81 3.66 -21.97
C GLY A 237 21.80 2.77 -20.72
N LEU A 238 22.64 1.73 -20.69
CA LEU A 238 22.77 0.88 -19.51
C LEU A 238 23.44 1.61 -18.34
N LEU A 239 24.54 2.33 -18.59
CA LEU A 239 25.27 3.07 -17.57
C LEU A 239 24.42 4.19 -16.95
N LEU A 240 23.61 4.88 -17.76
CA LEU A 240 22.70 5.92 -17.30
C LEU A 240 21.69 5.36 -16.28
N VAL A 241 21.09 4.20 -16.56
CA VAL A 241 20.15 3.56 -15.63
C VAL A 241 20.85 3.14 -14.34
N ILE A 242 22.05 2.56 -14.43
CA ILE A 242 22.85 2.19 -13.24
C ILE A 242 23.21 3.43 -12.42
N GLY A 243 23.65 4.51 -13.07
CA GLY A 243 24.04 5.76 -12.42
C GLY A 243 22.88 6.42 -11.68
N ILE A 244 21.71 6.54 -12.33
CA ILE A 244 20.50 7.08 -11.70
C ILE A 244 20.09 6.26 -10.48
N GLU A 245 20.22 4.93 -10.54
CA GLU A 245 19.90 4.08 -9.39
C GLU A 245 20.89 4.24 -8.25
N ARG A 246 22.18 4.43 -8.53
CA ARG A 246 23.17 4.73 -7.49
C ARG A 246 22.90 6.08 -6.83
N LEU A 247 22.53 7.10 -7.60
CA LEU A 247 22.16 8.41 -7.07
C LEU A 247 20.86 8.37 -6.24
N ARG A 248 19.95 7.44 -6.55
CA ARG A 248 18.72 7.19 -5.76
C ARG A 248 18.95 6.35 -4.51
N GLN A 249 20.12 5.75 -4.33
CA GLN A 249 20.49 5.00 -3.13
C GLN A 249 21.61 5.70 -2.33
N PRO A 250 21.43 6.96 -1.88
CA PRO A 250 22.39 7.57 -0.97
C PRO A 250 22.21 6.92 0.40
N GLY A 251 22.97 5.84 0.69
CA GLY A 251 22.96 5.21 2.01
C GLY A 251 23.16 3.70 2.08
N ARG A 252 23.69 3.03 1.04
CA ARG A 252 24.23 1.66 1.19
C ARG A 252 25.59 1.53 0.52
N SER A 253 26.57 2.17 1.12
CA SER A 253 27.97 1.78 0.96
C SER A 253 28.62 1.84 2.34
N SER A 254 28.97 0.65 2.84
CA SER A 254 29.99 0.31 3.84
C SER A 254 29.97 1.06 5.16
#